data_AF-A0A8H3XE24-F1
#
_entry.id   AF-A0A8H3XE24-F1
#
_cell.length_a   1.000
_cell.length_b   1.000
_cell.length_c   1.000
_cell.angle_alpha   90.00
_cell.angle_beta   90.00
_cell.angle_gamma   90.00
#
_symmetry.space_group_name_H-M   'P 1'
#
loop_
_entity.id
_entity.type
_entity.pdbx_description
1 polymer ?
#
loop_
_entity_poly.entity_id
_entity_poly.type
_entity_poly.pdbx_seq_one_letter_code
_entity_poly.pdbx_strand_id
1 'polypeptide(L)'
;MESSSTDVIPKKKSAQRTTRSSTSSQTTIMEYISTYELIDTNDPPKKKRKKNSRPRIKKWKSSKPHPILSFPPELFINILYFCEPQTLLSLSKVCRQFAMYLNSSDSFITNKIWKDSRQGFLSYLKMDPPEGMTEKEYCKLSVERGCIICGQPRVRKVYWAFRVRCCVDCLDKITISDYRIDGEMGIPSRVLLGLPYYPQQKWARRRGSFIVKAYSIKQVKDAYKEYKKVPAKERDNWCKRMKIQGIEIMKEINQRMKDDSNKRNETLTPQTHAFIE
;
A
#
# COMPACT_ATOMS: atom_id res chain seq x y z
N MET A 1 -11.68 -16.80 66.48
CA MET A 1 -11.01 -15.55 66.88
C MET A 1 -9.58 -15.67 66.38
N GLU A 2 -9.36 -15.27 65.14
CA GLU A 2 -8.09 -15.48 64.42
C GLU A 2 -7.47 -14.11 64.12
N SER A 3 -6.21 -13.98 64.55
CA SER A 3 -5.36 -12.81 64.44
C SER A 3 -4.77 -12.68 63.03
N SER A 4 -5.00 -11.53 62.39
CA SER A 4 -4.45 -11.14 61.10
C SER A 4 -3.21 -10.25 61.28
N SER A 5 -2.05 -10.77 60.91
CA SER A 5 -0.80 -10.01 60.71
C SER A 5 -0.75 -9.48 59.27
N THR A 6 -0.42 -8.20 59.13
CA THR A 6 -0.33 -7.50 57.85
C THR A 6 1.11 -7.46 57.36
N ASP A 7 1.38 -8.11 56.22
CA ASP A 7 2.68 -8.11 55.57
C ASP A 7 2.81 -6.98 54.52
N VAL A 8 3.97 -6.33 54.58
CA VAL A 8 4.41 -5.18 53.79
C VAL A 8 4.95 -5.63 52.43
N ILE A 9 4.40 -5.12 51.33
CA ILE A 9 4.89 -5.36 49.96
C ILE A 9 5.86 -4.22 49.53
N PRO A 10 7.05 -4.52 48.96
CA PRO A 10 8.06 -3.50 48.66
C PRO A 10 7.80 -2.74 47.34
N LYS A 11 7.97 -1.42 47.37
CA LYS A 11 7.95 -0.51 46.21
C LYS A 11 9.19 -0.72 45.32
N LYS A 12 9.00 -1.13 44.06
CA LYS A 12 10.06 -1.14 43.04
C LYS A 12 10.27 0.27 42.46
N LYS A 13 11.53 0.72 42.50
CA LYS A 13 12.05 2.01 42.02
C LYS A 13 11.87 2.15 40.50
N SER A 14 11.32 3.28 40.05
CA SER A 14 11.26 3.64 38.63
C SER A 14 12.60 4.21 38.16
N ALA A 15 13.13 3.67 37.06
CA ALA A 15 14.34 4.16 36.43
C ALA A 15 14.04 5.45 35.64
N GLN A 16 14.68 6.54 36.05
CA GLN A 16 14.67 7.82 35.34
C GLN A 16 15.43 7.66 34.01
N ARG A 17 14.75 7.87 32.88
CA ARG A 17 15.40 7.97 31.57
C ARG A 17 15.64 9.44 31.26
N THR A 18 16.91 9.81 31.30
CA THR A 18 17.46 11.13 31.00
C THR A 18 17.02 11.62 29.63
N THR A 19 16.43 12.83 29.60
CA THR A 19 16.12 13.60 28.40
C THR A 19 17.40 14.18 27.82
N ARG A 20 17.69 13.89 26.55
CA ARG A 20 18.71 14.61 25.80
C ARG A 20 17.99 15.50 24.80
N SER A 21 18.03 16.80 25.06
CA SER A 21 17.61 17.84 24.13
C SER A 21 18.50 17.82 22.91
N SER A 22 17.93 17.83 21.72
CA SER A 22 18.62 18.26 20.52
C SER A 22 17.76 19.30 19.81
N THR A 23 18.25 20.52 19.91
CA THR A 23 17.83 21.75 19.27
C THR A 23 17.65 21.61 17.77
N SER A 24 16.53 22.17 17.31
CA SER A 24 16.28 22.85 16.04
C SER A 24 17.40 22.81 15.00
N SER A 25 17.09 22.21 13.85
CA SER A 25 17.57 22.70 12.57
C SER A 25 16.36 22.73 11.65
N GLN A 26 15.87 23.94 11.39
CA GLN A 26 14.83 24.23 10.42
C GLN A 26 15.38 23.91 9.03
N THR A 27 15.12 22.70 8.55
CA THR A 27 15.15 22.39 7.12
C THR A 27 13.73 22.52 6.60
N THR A 28 13.53 23.53 5.76
CA THR A 28 12.22 23.93 5.24
C THR A 28 11.65 22.79 4.38
N ILE A 29 10.37 22.47 4.57
CA ILE A 29 9.60 21.44 3.84
C ILE A 29 9.69 21.60 2.31
N MET A 30 10.04 22.78 1.82
CA MET A 30 10.30 23.07 0.41
C MET A 30 11.55 22.35 -0.15
N GLU A 31 12.60 22.15 0.65
CA GLU A 31 13.81 21.41 0.22
C GLU A 31 13.54 19.90 0.13
N TYR A 32 12.65 19.37 0.98
CA TYR A 32 12.23 17.96 0.91
C TYR A 32 11.32 17.68 -0.31
N ILE A 33 10.59 18.68 -0.80
CA ILE A 33 9.72 18.52 -1.98
C ILE A 33 10.52 18.65 -3.29
N SER A 34 11.52 19.53 -3.36
CA SER A 34 12.41 19.66 -4.53
C SER A 34 13.20 18.37 -4.81
N THR A 35 13.54 17.60 -3.78
CA THR A 35 14.24 16.31 -3.94
C THR A 35 13.34 15.17 -4.44
N TYR A 36 12.02 15.30 -4.34
CA TYR A 36 11.07 14.29 -4.84
C TYR A 36 10.63 14.52 -6.30
N GLU A 37 10.84 15.71 -6.86
CA GLU A 37 10.52 16.05 -8.26
C GLU A 37 11.69 15.83 -9.24
N LEU A 38 12.79 15.19 -8.80
CA LEU A 38 13.96 14.83 -9.63
C LEU A 38 14.28 13.33 -9.67
N ILE A 39 13.28 12.44 -9.56
CA ILE A 39 13.47 11.05 -9.98
C ILE A 39 13.27 10.99 -11.51
N ASP A 40 14.16 11.69 -12.22
CA ASP A 40 14.58 11.30 -13.55
C ASP A 40 15.89 10.54 -13.38
N THR A 41 15.89 9.33 -13.94
CA THR A 41 16.99 8.44 -14.31
C THR A 41 18.44 8.87 -14.00
N ASN A 42 18.82 8.98 -12.71
CA ASN A 42 20.23 9.08 -12.35
C ASN A 42 20.84 7.69 -12.19
N ASP A 43 21.23 7.12 -13.33
CA ASP A 43 22.31 6.14 -13.42
C ASP A 43 23.55 6.66 -12.66
N PRO A 44 24.32 5.80 -11.97
CA PRO A 44 25.50 6.22 -11.22
C PRO A 44 26.57 6.85 -12.13
N PRO A 45 27.47 7.71 -11.61
CA PRO A 45 28.49 8.39 -12.42
C PRO A 45 29.37 7.36 -13.12
N LYS A 46 29.34 7.36 -14.46
CA LYS A 46 30.23 6.55 -15.29
C LYS A 46 31.67 6.99 -15.04
N LYS A 47 32.40 6.30 -14.15
CA LYS A 47 33.87 6.34 -14.14
C LYS A 47 34.34 6.06 -15.57
N LYS A 48 35.09 6.99 -16.18
CA LYS A 48 35.72 6.79 -17.49
C LYS A 48 36.63 5.56 -17.41
N ARG A 49 36.09 4.38 -17.77
CA ARG A 49 36.87 3.15 -17.94
C ARG A 49 37.87 3.40 -19.05
N LYS A 50 39.15 3.15 -18.77
CA LYS A 50 40.19 2.98 -19.79
C LYS A 50 39.64 2.02 -20.86
N LYS A 51 39.78 2.39 -22.14
CA LYS A 51 39.41 1.57 -23.30
C LYS A 51 40.30 0.32 -23.33
N ASN A 52 39.98 -0.65 -22.48
CA ASN A 52 40.43 -2.01 -22.71
C ASN A 52 39.50 -2.61 -23.77
N SER A 53 40.12 -3.21 -24.78
CA SER A 53 39.48 -3.90 -25.91
C SER A 53 38.21 -4.64 -25.48
N ARG A 54 37.12 -4.43 -26.23
CA ARG A 54 35.81 -5.07 -25.96
C ARG A 54 36.05 -6.59 -25.81
N PRO A 55 35.74 -7.21 -24.65
CA PRO A 55 35.70 -8.66 -24.62
C PRO A 55 34.61 -9.09 -25.60
N ARG A 56 35.00 -9.92 -26.57
CA ARG A 56 34.12 -10.49 -27.58
C ARG A 56 32.91 -11.07 -26.85
N ILE A 57 31.73 -10.45 -26.98
CA ILE A 57 30.48 -11.01 -26.44
C ILE A 57 30.38 -12.39 -27.08
N LYS A 58 30.62 -13.44 -26.28
CA LYS A 58 30.40 -14.81 -26.73
C LYS A 58 28.92 -14.84 -27.09
N LYS A 59 28.60 -14.97 -28.38
CA LYS A 59 27.24 -15.30 -28.83
C LYS A 59 26.81 -16.47 -27.98
N TRP A 60 25.80 -16.26 -27.13
CA TRP A 60 25.19 -17.35 -26.39
C TRP A 60 24.66 -18.28 -27.47
N LYS A 61 25.32 -19.43 -27.65
CA LYS A 61 24.78 -20.49 -28.51
C LYS A 61 23.40 -20.76 -27.93
N SER A 62 22.35 -20.58 -28.74
CA SER A 62 20.99 -20.94 -28.35
C SER A 62 21.03 -22.43 -28.00
N SER A 63 21.13 -22.75 -26.71
CA SER A 63 20.90 -24.10 -26.22
C SER A 63 19.52 -24.50 -26.72
N LYS A 64 19.38 -25.71 -27.25
CA LYS A 64 18.07 -26.28 -27.61
C LYS A 64 17.09 -25.95 -26.47
N PRO A 65 15.88 -25.42 -26.77
CA PRO A 65 14.93 -25.10 -25.72
C PRO A 65 14.76 -26.33 -24.83
N HIS A 66 14.85 -26.13 -23.52
CA HIS A 66 14.68 -27.21 -22.55
C HIS A 66 13.35 -27.90 -22.85
N PRO A 67 13.22 -29.24 -22.77
CA PRO A 67 11.98 -29.96 -23.13
C PRO A 67 10.71 -29.42 -22.46
N ILE A 68 10.84 -28.82 -21.28
CA ILE A 68 9.72 -28.17 -20.59
C ILE A 68 9.16 -26.97 -21.37
N LEU A 69 9.98 -26.27 -22.15
CA LEU A 69 9.59 -25.15 -23.02
C LEU A 69 9.04 -25.60 -24.38
N SER A 70 9.02 -26.91 -24.68
CA SER A 70 8.36 -27.43 -25.88
C SER A 70 6.86 -27.69 -25.66
N PHE A 71 6.35 -27.44 -24.46
CA PHE A 71 4.94 -27.59 -24.15
C PHE A 71 4.13 -26.43 -24.78
N PRO A 72 2.94 -26.71 -25.36
CA PRO A 72 2.04 -25.69 -25.86
C PRO A 72 1.75 -24.61 -24.78
N PRO A 73 1.82 -23.30 -25.14
CA PRO A 73 1.45 -22.20 -24.26
C PRO A 73 0.13 -22.38 -23.52
N GLU A 74 -0.85 -23.00 -24.17
CA GLU A 74 -2.21 -23.24 -23.68
C GLU A 74 -2.21 -24.13 -22.45
N LEU A 75 -1.32 -25.13 -22.39
CA LEU A 75 -1.23 -26.04 -21.25
C LEU A 75 -0.64 -25.34 -20.03
N PHE A 76 0.31 -24.43 -20.22
CA PHE A 76 0.79 -23.59 -19.12
C PHE A 76 -0.32 -22.69 -18.61
N ILE A 77 -1.08 -22.06 -19.50
CA ILE A 77 -2.23 -21.23 -19.13
C ILE A 77 -3.24 -22.05 -18.31
N ASN A 78 -3.56 -23.28 -18.72
CA ASN A 78 -4.44 -24.18 -17.99
C ASN A 78 -3.95 -24.47 -16.57
N ILE A 79 -2.65 -24.72 -16.39
CA ILE A 79 -2.06 -24.92 -15.05
C ILE A 79 -2.17 -23.65 -14.19
N LEU A 80 -1.93 -22.48 -14.79
CA LEU A 80 -1.94 -21.20 -14.09
C LEU A 80 -3.32 -20.85 -13.53
N TYR A 81 -4.43 -21.28 -14.15
CA TYR A 81 -5.79 -21.08 -13.62
C TYR A 81 -6.01 -21.74 -12.25
N PHE A 82 -5.28 -22.82 -11.94
CA PHE A 82 -5.41 -23.54 -10.67
C PHE A 82 -4.38 -23.10 -9.62
N CYS A 83 -3.54 -22.12 -9.93
CA CYS A 83 -2.49 -21.67 -9.01
C CYS A 83 -3.00 -20.63 -8.02
N GLU A 84 -2.50 -20.68 -6.78
CA GLU A 84 -2.72 -19.62 -5.79
C GLU A 84 -2.07 -18.30 -6.21
N PRO A 85 -2.61 -17.14 -5.79
CA PRO A 85 -2.03 -15.85 -6.14
C PRO A 85 -0.57 -15.68 -5.70
N GLN A 86 -0.18 -16.25 -4.56
CA GLN A 86 1.23 -16.22 -4.10
C GLN A 86 2.16 -16.98 -5.06
N THR A 87 1.70 -18.11 -5.57
CA THR A 87 2.41 -18.92 -6.57
C THR A 87 2.51 -18.17 -7.89
N LEU A 88 1.42 -17.58 -8.37
CA LEU A 88 1.42 -16.76 -9.58
C LEU A 88 2.40 -15.58 -9.47
N LEU A 89 2.41 -14.88 -8.34
CA LEU A 89 3.34 -13.78 -8.09
C LEU A 89 4.80 -14.24 -8.12
N SER A 90 5.08 -15.43 -7.61
CA SER A 90 6.41 -16.02 -7.62
C SER A 90 6.80 -16.43 -9.04
N LEU A 91 5.95 -17.18 -9.75
CA LEU A 91 6.17 -17.60 -11.14
C LEU A 91 6.42 -16.42 -12.09
N SER A 92 5.70 -15.31 -11.89
CA SER A 92 5.86 -14.09 -12.68
C SER A 92 7.27 -13.48 -12.64
N LYS A 93 8.10 -13.91 -11.67
CA LYS A 93 9.47 -13.44 -11.44
C LYS A 93 10.53 -14.50 -11.80
N VAL A 94 10.14 -15.73 -12.13
CA VAL A 94 11.08 -16.86 -12.36
C VAL A 94 11.70 -16.84 -13.76
N CYS A 95 10.88 -16.71 -14.81
CA CYS A 95 11.38 -16.71 -16.18
C CYS A 95 10.59 -15.76 -17.08
N ARG A 96 11.17 -15.44 -18.25
CA ARG A 96 10.56 -14.51 -19.22
C ARG A 96 9.20 -15.01 -19.73
N GLN A 97 9.03 -16.32 -19.93
CA GLN A 97 7.78 -16.87 -20.45
C GLN A 97 6.62 -16.65 -19.46
N PHE A 98 6.81 -17.00 -18.19
CA PHE A 98 5.80 -16.73 -17.16
C PHE A 98 5.58 -15.25 -16.95
N ALA A 99 6.63 -14.43 -17.02
CA ALA A 99 6.48 -12.98 -16.98
C ALA A 99 5.59 -12.46 -18.12
N MET A 100 5.72 -12.99 -19.34
CA MET A 100 4.86 -12.62 -20.46
C MET A 100 3.40 -13.02 -20.23
N TYR A 101 3.13 -14.21 -19.69
CA TYR A 101 1.77 -14.66 -19.41
C TYR A 101 1.11 -13.93 -18.23
N LEU A 102 1.87 -13.59 -17.19
CA LEU A 102 1.32 -13.13 -15.91
C LEU A 102 1.42 -11.62 -15.69
N ASN A 103 2.23 -10.90 -16.48
CA ASN A 103 2.46 -9.46 -16.31
C ASN A 103 1.79 -8.58 -17.38
N SER A 104 1.11 -9.18 -18.35
CA SER A 104 0.41 -8.46 -19.41
C SER A 104 -0.91 -7.89 -18.89
N SER A 105 -0.91 -6.64 -18.39
CA SER A 105 -2.07 -5.98 -17.78
C SER A 105 -3.28 -5.87 -18.71
N ASP A 106 -3.04 -5.77 -20.02
CA ASP A 106 -4.08 -5.51 -21.01
C ASP A 106 -4.67 -6.81 -21.59
N SER A 107 -4.06 -7.95 -21.25
CA SER A 107 -4.49 -9.26 -21.73
C SER A 107 -5.71 -9.74 -20.95
N PHE A 108 -6.78 -10.06 -21.67
CA PHE A 108 -7.98 -10.69 -21.11
C PHE A 108 -7.64 -11.98 -20.36
N ILE A 109 -6.78 -12.84 -20.95
CA ILE A 109 -6.38 -14.12 -20.37
C ILE A 109 -5.64 -13.89 -19.04
N THR A 110 -4.69 -12.95 -19.03
CA THR A 110 -3.92 -12.64 -17.81
C THR A 110 -4.82 -12.17 -16.69
N ASN A 111 -5.73 -11.24 -16.97
CA ASN A 111 -6.70 -10.77 -15.97
C ASN A 111 -7.60 -11.90 -15.49
N LYS A 112 -8.05 -12.80 -16.38
CA LYS A 112 -8.87 -13.94 -16.02
C LYS A 112 -8.13 -14.92 -15.10
N ILE A 113 -6.87 -15.26 -15.38
CA ILE A 113 -6.04 -16.10 -14.51
C ILE A 113 -5.97 -15.51 -13.09
N TRP A 114 -5.68 -14.20 -12.97
CA TRP A 114 -5.61 -13.54 -11.67
C TRP A 114 -6.96 -13.48 -10.96
N LYS A 115 -8.05 -13.23 -11.70
CA LYS A 115 -9.40 -13.17 -11.16
C LYS A 115 -9.85 -14.54 -10.63
N ASP A 116 -9.69 -15.59 -11.42
CA ASP A 116 -10.09 -16.95 -11.03
C ASP A 116 -9.26 -17.43 -9.83
N SER A 117 -7.95 -17.17 -9.85
CA SER A 117 -7.05 -17.43 -8.73
C SER A 117 -7.46 -16.66 -7.46
N ARG A 118 -7.78 -15.37 -7.58
CA ARG A 118 -8.30 -14.57 -6.46
C ARG A 118 -9.58 -15.14 -5.89
N GLN A 119 -10.56 -15.41 -6.75
CA GLN A 119 -11.88 -15.87 -6.31
C GLN A 119 -11.85 -17.28 -5.72
N GLY A 120 -10.98 -18.15 -6.24
CA GLY A 120 -10.79 -19.52 -5.74
C GLY A 120 -10.08 -19.58 -4.39
N PHE A 121 -9.06 -18.75 -4.17
CA PHE A 121 -8.16 -18.88 -3.00
C PHE A 121 -8.27 -17.76 -1.96
N LEU A 122 -8.81 -16.58 -2.33
CA LEU A 122 -8.95 -15.42 -1.44
C LEU A 122 -10.43 -15.14 -1.17
N SER A 123 -11.08 -16.03 -0.42
CA SER A 123 -12.53 -15.96 -0.11
C SER A 123 -12.98 -14.67 0.57
N TYR A 124 -12.10 -13.97 1.29
CA TYR A 124 -12.35 -12.66 1.90
C TYR A 124 -12.32 -11.51 0.88
N LEU A 125 -11.66 -11.70 -0.28
CA LEU A 125 -11.41 -10.67 -1.27
C LEU A 125 -12.44 -10.73 -2.41
N LYS A 126 -13.73 -10.68 -2.05
CA LYS A 126 -14.85 -10.91 -2.98
C LYS A 126 -15.07 -9.76 -3.97
N MET A 127 -14.95 -8.52 -3.48
CA MET A 127 -15.13 -7.33 -4.31
C MET A 127 -14.12 -7.31 -5.45
N ASP A 128 -14.55 -6.88 -6.63
CA ASP A 128 -13.67 -6.66 -7.77
C ASP A 128 -12.59 -5.61 -7.47
N PRO A 129 -11.49 -5.55 -8.24
CA PRO A 129 -10.48 -4.52 -8.07
C PRO A 129 -11.08 -3.11 -8.15
N PRO A 130 -10.61 -2.16 -7.33
CA PRO A 130 -10.98 -0.76 -7.48
C PRO A 130 -10.70 -0.23 -8.89
N GLU A 131 -11.48 0.73 -9.37
CA GLU A 131 -11.32 1.30 -10.71
C GLU A 131 -9.90 1.77 -10.99
N GLY A 132 -9.27 1.33 -12.09
CA GLY A 132 -7.89 1.65 -12.44
C GLY A 132 -6.83 0.82 -11.70
N MET A 133 -7.22 -0.29 -11.07
CA MET A 133 -6.32 -1.30 -10.51
C MET A 133 -6.50 -2.63 -11.26
N THR A 134 -5.39 -3.27 -11.62
CA THR A 134 -5.41 -4.61 -12.23
C THR A 134 -5.66 -5.71 -11.18
N GLU A 135 -6.17 -6.86 -11.62
CA GLU A 135 -6.36 -8.04 -10.74
C GLU A 135 -5.04 -8.47 -10.07
N LYS A 136 -3.93 -8.37 -10.81
CA LYS A 136 -2.59 -8.65 -10.29
C LYS A 136 -2.20 -7.70 -9.16
N GLU A 137 -2.35 -6.39 -9.36
CA GLU A 137 -2.01 -5.39 -8.34
C GLU A 137 -2.85 -5.56 -7.09
N TYR A 138 -4.13 -5.88 -7.28
CA TYR A 138 -5.07 -6.16 -6.22
C TYR A 138 -4.65 -7.39 -5.41
N CYS A 139 -4.33 -8.50 -6.07
CA CYS A 139 -3.76 -9.69 -5.42
C CYS A 139 -2.44 -9.38 -4.72
N LYS A 140 -1.55 -8.62 -5.37
CA LYS A 140 -0.25 -8.24 -4.82
C LYS A 140 -0.40 -7.46 -3.51
N LEU A 141 -1.35 -6.52 -3.42
CA LEU A 141 -1.62 -5.74 -2.22
C LEU A 141 -2.08 -6.63 -1.05
N SER A 142 -2.91 -7.62 -1.33
CA SER A 142 -3.55 -8.47 -0.32
C SER A 142 -2.68 -9.65 0.14
N VAL A 143 -1.78 -10.15 -0.71
CA VAL A 143 -1.04 -11.40 -0.48
C VAL A 143 0.42 -11.16 -0.08
N GLU A 144 1.12 -10.25 -0.77
CA GLU A 144 2.53 -9.99 -0.42
C GLU A 144 2.64 -9.32 0.95
N ARG A 145 3.82 -9.45 1.58
CA ARG A 145 4.14 -8.81 2.86
C ARG A 145 5.20 -7.73 2.65
N GLY A 146 5.20 -6.77 3.55
CA GLY A 146 6.18 -5.70 3.60
C GLY A 146 5.66 -4.38 3.03
N CYS A 147 6.30 -3.29 3.47
CA CYS A 147 5.96 -1.94 3.03
C CYS A 147 6.36 -1.76 1.57
N ILE A 148 5.43 -1.30 0.73
CA ILE A 148 5.71 -1.02 -0.68
C ILE A 148 6.67 0.17 -0.84
N ILE A 149 6.70 1.09 0.13
CA ILE A 149 7.48 2.33 0.04
C ILE A 149 8.91 2.13 0.53
N CYS A 150 9.10 1.57 1.74
CA CYS A 150 10.44 1.43 2.34
C CYS A 150 10.96 -0.01 2.39
N GLY A 151 10.18 -1.00 1.97
CA GLY A 151 10.57 -2.42 2.00
C GLY A 151 10.56 -3.06 3.40
N GLN A 152 10.18 -2.34 4.46
CA GLN A 152 10.12 -2.88 5.82
C GLN A 152 9.30 -4.19 5.84
N PRO A 153 9.83 -5.30 6.38
CA PRO A 153 9.17 -6.59 6.31
C PRO A 153 7.93 -6.65 7.22
N ARG A 154 7.12 -7.71 7.06
CA ARG A 154 5.96 -8.04 7.92
C ARG A 154 4.83 -7.02 8.00
N VAL A 155 4.86 -5.96 7.20
CA VAL A 155 3.70 -5.07 7.01
C VAL A 155 2.62 -5.81 6.22
N ARG A 156 1.40 -5.87 6.77
CA ARG A 156 0.23 -6.49 6.12
C ARG A 156 -0.92 -5.52 5.87
N LYS A 157 -0.94 -4.38 6.57
CA LYS A 157 -2.05 -3.44 6.53
C LYS A 157 -2.09 -2.70 5.19
N VAL A 158 -3.22 -2.82 4.50
CA VAL A 158 -3.52 -2.07 3.28
C VAL A 158 -4.34 -0.83 3.68
N TYR A 159 -3.94 0.32 3.16
CA TYR A 159 -4.69 1.57 3.28
C TYR A 159 -5.49 1.77 2.00
N TRP A 160 -6.69 1.20 1.94
CA TRP A 160 -7.53 1.17 0.73
C TRP A 160 -7.87 2.55 0.16
N ALA A 161 -7.99 3.57 1.02
CA ALA A 161 -8.16 4.96 0.59
C ALA A 161 -7.04 5.46 -0.35
N PHE A 162 -5.84 4.90 -0.22
CA PHE A 162 -4.66 5.26 -1.00
C PHE A 162 -4.10 4.09 -1.81
N ARG A 163 -4.79 2.93 -1.79
CA ARG A 163 -4.43 1.71 -2.52
C ARG A 163 -2.97 1.26 -2.28
N VAL A 164 -2.49 1.38 -1.05
CA VAL A 164 -1.09 1.09 -0.69
C VAL A 164 -0.97 0.28 0.59
N ARG A 165 -0.09 -0.72 0.58
CA ARG A 165 0.38 -1.43 1.76
C ARG A 165 1.66 -0.79 2.27
N CYS A 166 1.62 -0.11 3.41
CA CYS A 166 2.79 0.57 3.97
C CYS A 166 2.82 0.55 5.50
N CYS A 167 3.97 0.86 6.09
CA CYS A 167 4.08 1.09 7.52
C CYS A 167 3.49 2.47 7.90
N VAL A 168 3.25 2.68 9.20
CA VAL A 168 2.67 3.94 9.71
C VAL A 168 3.58 5.13 9.39
N ASP A 169 4.90 4.97 9.50
CA ASP A 169 5.85 6.05 9.20
C ASP A 169 5.80 6.48 7.73
N CYS A 170 5.67 5.52 6.81
CA CYS A 170 5.49 5.82 5.38
C CYS A 170 4.13 6.43 5.08
N LEU A 171 3.07 6.01 5.78
CA LEU A 171 1.75 6.62 5.66
C LEU A 171 1.77 8.09 6.07
N ASP A 172 2.37 8.41 7.22
CA ASP A 172 2.45 9.79 7.72
C ASP A 172 3.26 10.71 6.79
N LYS A 173 4.16 10.16 5.95
CA LYS A 173 4.90 10.94 4.93
C LYS A 173 4.09 11.25 3.68
N ILE A 174 3.14 10.39 3.30
CA ILE A 174 2.33 10.56 2.09
C ILE A 174 0.96 11.17 2.37
N THR A 175 0.61 11.36 3.65
CA THR A 175 -0.69 11.87 4.08
C THR A 175 -0.59 13.16 4.87
N ILE A 176 -1.69 13.92 4.87
CA ILE A 176 -1.87 15.13 5.66
C ILE A 176 -3.25 15.09 6.32
N SER A 177 -3.32 15.53 7.59
CA SER A 177 -4.59 15.60 8.32
C SER A 177 -5.43 16.80 7.88
N ASP A 178 -6.75 16.64 7.84
CA ASP A 178 -7.73 17.70 7.49
C ASP A 178 -7.43 19.08 8.05
N TYR A 179 -7.22 19.18 9.37
CA TYR A 179 -6.99 20.45 10.06
C TYR A 179 -5.68 21.14 9.68
N ARG A 180 -4.73 20.45 9.02
CA ARG A 180 -3.45 21.01 8.57
C ARG A 180 -3.50 21.52 7.14
N ILE A 181 -4.48 21.07 6.34
CA ILE A 181 -4.49 21.32 4.89
C ILE A 181 -4.68 22.80 4.59
N ASP A 182 -5.62 23.47 5.25
CA ASP A 182 -5.89 24.89 5.01
C ASP A 182 -4.67 25.75 5.38
N GLY A 183 -4.12 25.55 6.58
CA GLY A 183 -2.97 26.32 7.07
C GLY A 183 -1.65 26.03 6.34
N GLU A 184 -1.36 24.77 6.01
CA GLU A 184 -0.06 24.40 5.41
C GLU A 184 -0.06 24.42 3.88
N MET A 185 -1.22 24.23 3.25
CA MET A 185 -1.32 24.16 1.78
C MET A 185 -2.14 25.30 1.17
N GLY A 186 -2.90 26.06 1.97
CA GLY A 186 -3.81 27.10 1.48
C GLY A 186 -4.96 26.54 0.65
N ILE A 187 -5.36 25.29 0.90
CA ILE A 187 -6.38 24.58 0.13
C ILE A 187 -7.69 24.57 0.93
N PRO A 188 -8.79 25.14 0.38
CA PRO A 188 -10.07 25.17 1.07
C PRO A 188 -10.64 23.76 1.32
N SER A 189 -11.20 23.54 2.51
CA SER A 189 -11.78 22.25 2.93
C SER A 189 -12.86 21.71 1.98
N ARG A 190 -13.55 22.58 1.22
CA ARG A 190 -14.56 22.15 0.24
C ARG A 190 -13.99 21.29 -0.89
N VAL A 191 -12.70 21.46 -1.22
CA VAL A 191 -12.00 20.64 -2.23
C VAL A 191 -11.86 19.19 -1.77
N LEU A 192 -11.86 18.96 -0.45
CA LEU A 192 -11.65 17.63 0.16
C LEU A 192 -12.92 16.78 0.17
N LEU A 193 -14.09 17.35 -0.12
CA LEU A 193 -15.38 16.68 0.04
C LEU A 193 -15.54 15.41 -0.81
N GLY A 194 -14.86 15.34 -1.96
CA GLY A 194 -14.87 14.17 -2.83
C GLY A 194 -13.66 13.25 -2.69
N LEU A 195 -12.70 13.60 -1.84
CA LEU A 195 -11.45 12.85 -1.75
C LEU A 195 -11.56 11.69 -0.76
N PRO A 196 -10.98 10.53 -1.10
CA PRO A 196 -10.88 9.43 -0.15
C PRO A 196 -9.95 9.81 1.00
N TYR A 197 -10.29 9.33 2.20
CA TYR A 197 -9.51 9.57 3.39
C TYR A 197 -9.39 8.30 4.23
N TYR A 198 -8.38 8.28 5.10
CA TYR A 198 -8.23 7.25 6.12
C TYR A 198 -8.50 7.84 7.51
N PRO A 199 -9.41 7.29 8.30
CA PRO A 199 -9.61 7.72 9.69
C PRO A 199 -8.40 7.30 10.52
N GLN A 200 -7.63 8.27 11.01
CA GLN A 200 -6.43 8.04 11.80
C GLN A 200 -6.66 8.46 13.24
N GLN A 201 -6.41 7.53 14.16
CA GLN A 201 -6.38 7.83 15.59
C GLN A 201 -5.09 8.61 15.90
N LYS A 202 -5.24 9.78 16.51
CA LYS A 202 -4.16 10.62 17.02
C LYS A 202 -4.36 10.83 18.51
N TRP A 203 -3.31 11.22 19.20
CA TRP A 203 -3.35 11.53 20.62
C TRP A 203 -2.71 12.90 20.87
N ALA A 204 -3.32 13.69 21.74
CA ALA A 204 -2.75 14.92 22.25
C ALA A 204 -2.97 15.02 23.75
N ARG A 205 -1.96 15.47 24.49
CA ARG A 205 -1.98 15.55 25.96
C ARG A 205 -3.23 16.23 26.52
N ARG A 206 -3.73 17.29 25.89
CA ARG A 206 -4.91 18.04 26.35
C ARG A 206 -6.24 17.49 25.83
N ARG A 207 -6.24 16.77 24.71
CA ARG A 207 -7.45 16.33 23.99
C ARG A 207 -7.73 14.83 24.14
N GLY A 208 -6.77 14.09 24.70
CA GLY A 208 -6.81 12.63 24.71
C GLY A 208 -6.70 12.05 23.29
N SER A 209 -7.31 10.89 23.09
CA SER A 209 -7.41 10.24 21.78
C SER A 209 -8.52 10.86 20.95
N PHE A 210 -8.23 11.19 19.69
CA PHE A 210 -9.21 11.71 18.73
C PHE A 210 -8.94 11.17 17.33
N ILE A 211 -9.96 11.19 16.47
CA ILE A 211 -9.86 10.70 15.09
C ILE A 211 -9.78 11.91 14.16
N VAL A 212 -8.82 11.87 13.24
CA VAL A 212 -8.67 12.86 12.16
C VAL A 212 -8.81 12.18 10.81
N LYS A 213 -9.22 12.95 9.80
CA LYS A 213 -9.22 12.47 8.42
C LYS A 213 -7.84 12.72 7.82
N ALA A 214 -7.12 11.65 7.50
CA ALA A 214 -5.87 11.73 6.76
C ALA A 214 -6.17 11.63 5.25
N TYR A 215 -5.66 12.56 4.47
CA TYR A 215 -5.79 12.62 3.01
C TYR A 215 -4.43 12.41 2.35
N SER A 216 -4.40 11.81 1.16
CA SER A 216 -3.16 11.72 0.38
C SER A 216 -2.74 13.11 -0.11
N ILE A 217 -1.49 13.49 0.15
CA ILE A 217 -0.93 14.77 -0.28
C ILE A 217 -1.02 14.91 -1.81
N LYS A 218 -0.77 13.82 -2.54
CA LYS A 218 -0.84 13.80 -4.01
C LYS A 218 -2.27 14.09 -4.49
N GLN A 219 -3.26 13.35 -3.98
CA GLN A 219 -4.66 13.51 -4.39
C GLN A 219 -5.21 14.90 -4.06
N VAL A 220 -4.83 15.46 -2.90
CA VAL A 220 -5.22 16.83 -2.52
C VAL A 220 -4.65 17.85 -3.49
N LYS A 221 -3.36 17.74 -3.85
CA LYS A 221 -2.73 18.63 -4.84
C LYS A 221 -3.39 18.53 -6.21
N ASP A 222 -3.67 17.31 -6.68
CA ASP A 222 -4.25 17.08 -8.00
C ASP A 222 -5.70 17.60 -8.08
N ALA A 223 -6.52 17.33 -7.07
CA ALA A 223 -7.88 17.87 -6.99
C ALA A 223 -7.89 19.40 -6.88
N TYR A 224 -6.92 20.00 -6.20
CA TYR A 224 -6.81 21.46 -6.13
C TYR A 224 -6.40 22.08 -7.48
N LYS A 225 -5.54 21.41 -8.25
CA LYS A 225 -5.24 21.82 -9.63
C LYS A 225 -6.48 21.81 -10.51
N GLU A 226 -7.32 20.77 -10.41
CA GLU A 226 -8.59 20.70 -11.13
C GLU A 226 -9.56 21.78 -10.68
N TYR A 227 -9.72 21.95 -9.37
CA TYR A 227 -10.57 22.96 -8.76
C TYR A 227 -10.24 24.39 -9.23
N LYS A 228 -8.94 24.72 -9.38
CA LYS A 228 -8.51 26.02 -9.90
C LYS A 228 -8.95 26.27 -11.34
N LYS A 229 -9.02 25.23 -12.18
CA LYS A 229 -9.48 25.33 -13.57
C LYS A 229 -10.98 25.60 -13.68
N VAL A 230 -11.76 25.26 -12.64
CA VAL A 230 -13.21 25.47 -12.63
C VAL A 230 -13.55 26.95 -12.43
N PRO A 231 -14.41 27.54 -13.29
CA PRO A 231 -14.90 28.91 -13.14
C PRO A 231 -15.54 29.15 -11.77
N ALA A 232 -15.33 30.34 -11.19
CA ALA A 232 -15.77 30.63 -9.82
C ALA A 232 -17.26 30.34 -9.56
N LYS A 233 -18.12 30.64 -10.54
CA LYS A 233 -19.58 30.41 -10.49
C LYS A 233 -19.97 28.93 -10.44
N GLU A 234 -19.14 28.03 -10.95
CA GLU A 234 -19.42 26.60 -11.04
C GLU A 234 -18.76 25.78 -9.93
N ARG A 235 -17.88 26.38 -9.13
CA ARG A 235 -17.11 25.68 -8.10
C ARG A 235 -17.98 25.00 -7.07
N ASP A 236 -19.12 25.58 -6.70
CA ASP A 236 -20.03 24.96 -5.73
C ASP A 236 -20.73 23.72 -6.32
N ASN A 237 -21.12 23.77 -7.59
CA ASN A 237 -21.68 22.62 -8.29
C ASN A 237 -20.62 21.52 -8.47
N TRP A 238 -19.38 21.89 -8.79
CA TRP A 238 -18.26 20.95 -8.80
C TRP A 238 -18.06 20.29 -7.43
N CYS A 239 -18.05 21.06 -6.34
CA CYS A 239 -17.90 20.50 -4.98
C CYS A 239 -19.06 19.56 -4.62
N LYS A 240 -20.30 19.87 -5.02
CA LYS A 240 -21.47 19.00 -4.82
C LYS A 240 -21.31 17.66 -5.56
N ARG A 241 -20.91 17.68 -6.84
CA ARG A 241 -20.67 16.45 -7.61
C ARG A 241 -19.55 15.61 -7.00
N MET A 242 -18.43 16.25 -6.65
CA MET A 242 -17.31 15.58 -6.00
C MET A 242 -17.73 14.93 -4.68
N LYS A 243 -18.55 15.61 -3.87
CA LYS A 243 -19.07 15.05 -2.61
C LYS A 243 -19.89 13.78 -2.85
N ILE A 244 -20.77 13.76 -3.85
CA ILE A 244 -21.59 12.58 -4.17
C ILE A 244 -20.70 11.40 -4.58
N GLN A 245 -19.75 11.64 -5.48
CA GLN A 245 -18.79 10.61 -5.90
C GLN A 245 -17.93 10.11 -4.73
N GLY A 246 -17.45 11.02 -3.88
CA GLY A 246 -16.64 10.70 -2.72
C GLY A 246 -17.37 9.85 -1.69
N ILE A 247 -18.69 10.01 -1.53
CA ILE A 247 -19.50 9.16 -0.64
C ILE A 247 -19.49 7.71 -1.12
N GLU A 248 -19.67 7.47 -2.41
CA GLU A 248 -19.67 6.10 -2.96
C GLU A 248 -18.27 5.47 -2.88
N ILE A 249 -17.22 6.23 -3.23
CA ILE A 249 -15.82 5.79 -3.08
C ILE A 249 -15.52 5.42 -1.63
N MET A 250 -15.94 6.24 -0.65
CA MET A 250 -15.72 5.96 0.76
C MET A 250 -16.53 4.78 1.27
N LYS A 251 -17.74 4.55 0.74
CA LYS A 251 -18.55 3.37 1.07
C LYS A 251 -17.82 2.09 0.63
N GLU A 252 -17.28 2.08 -0.59
CA GLU A 252 -16.47 0.99 -1.11
C GLU A 252 -15.21 0.75 -0.24
N ILE A 253 -14.44 1.81 0.05
CA ILE A 253 -13.25 1.74 0.90
C ILE A 253 -13.57 1.16 2.28
N ASN A 254 -14.65 1.63 2.91
CA ASN A 254 -15.06 1.16 4.23
C ASN A 254 -15.43 -0.31 4.21
N GLN A 255 -16.06 -0.80 3.14
CA GLN A 255 -16.35 -2.23 3.00
C GLN A 255 -15.06 -3.05 2.94
N ARG A 256 -14.11 -2.66 2.09
CA ARG A 256 -12.80 -3.34 1.98
C ARG A 256 -12.04 -3.35 3.31
N MET A 257 -12.09 -2.23 4.05
CA MET A 257 -11.48 -2.15 5.38
C MET A 257 -12.11 -3.08 6.40
N LYS A 258 -13.43 -3.33 6.31
CA LYS A 258 -14.13 -4.32 7.15
C LYS A 258 -13.67 -5.73 6.79
N ASP A 259 -13.65 -6.06 5.50
CA ASP A 259 -13.24 -7.39 5.02
C ASP A 259 -11.80 -7.73 5.46
N ASP A 260 -10.87 -6.78 5.36
CA ASP A 260 -9.50 -6.92 5.86
C ASP A 260 -9.40 -7.07 7.38
N SER A 261 -10.33 -6.47 8.12
CA SER A 261 -10.39 -6.58 9.57
C SER A 261 -10.95 -7.93 10.00
N ASN A 262 -11.99 -8.42 9.31
CA ASN A 262 -12.58 -9.74 9.53
C ASN A 262 -11.56 -10.85 9.27
N LYS A 263 -10.84 -10.78 8.14
CA LYS A 263 -9.72 -11.71 7.83
C LYS A 263 -8.70 -11.76 8.96
N ARG A 264 -8.29 -10.61 9.49
CA ARG A 264 -7.30 -10.55 10.58
C ARG A 264 -7.82 -11.23 11.83
N ASN A 265 -9.09 -11.05 12.16
CA ASN A 265 -9.71 -11.69 13.32
C ASN A 265 -9.82 -13.21 13.14
N GLU A 266 -10.21 -13.70 11.95
CA GLU A 266 -10.25 -15.13 11.62
C GLU A 266 -8.87 -15.80 11.71
N THR A 267 -7.80 -15.09 11.31
CA THR A 267 -6.43 -15.62 11.47
C THR A 267 -5.90 -15.62 12.90
N LEU A 268 -6.57 -14.92 13.82
CA LEU A 268 -6.19 -14.81 15.24
C LEU A 268 -6.97 -15.79 16.14
N THR A 269 -8.10 -16.32 15.68
CA THR A 269 -8.78 -17.43 16.35
C THR A 269 -8.00 -18.72 16.10
N PRO A 270 -7.46 -19.40 17.13
CA PRO A 270 -6.87 -20.72 16.94
C PRO A 270 -7.95 -21.64 16.40
N GLN A 271 -7.67 -22.32 15.29
CA GLN A 271 -8.48 -23.46 14.87
C GLN A 271 -8.34 -24.51 15.97
N THR A 272 -9.34 -24.60 16.86
CA THR A 272 -9.57 -25.80 17.65
C THR A 272 -10.05 -26.87 16.68
N HIS A 273 -9.14 -27.44 15.90
CA HIS A 273 -9.38 -28.72 15.27
C HIS A 273 -9.44 -29.75 16.41
N ALA A 274 -10.66 -30.06 16.81
CA ALA A 274 -10.97 -31.28 17.51
C ALA A 274 -10.48 -32.43 16.61
N PHE A 275 -9.38 -33.06 17.01
CA PHE A 275 -9.15 -34.46 16.72
C PHE A 275 -10.26 -35.21 17.44
N ILE A 276 -11.26 -35.68 16.68
CA ILE A 276 -12.14 -36.75 17.11
C ILE A 276 -11.65 -37.97 16.35
N GLU A 277 -11.12 -38.91 17.13
CA GLU A 277 -10.76 -40.28 16.75
C GLU A 277 -11.94 -41.06 16.18
#